data_AF-A0A660C4C3-F1
#
_entry.id   AF-A0A660C4C3-F1
#
_cell.length_a   1.000
_cell.length_b   1.000
_cell.length_c   1.000
_cell.angle_alpha   90.00
_cell.angle_beta   90.00
_cell.angle_gamma   90.00
#
_symmetry.space_group_name_H-M   'P 1'
#
loop_
_entity.id
_entity.type
_entity.pdbx_description
1 polymer ?
#
loop_
_entity_poly.entity_id
_entity_poly.type
_entity_poly.pdbx_seq_one_letter_code
_entity_poly.pdbx_strand_id
1 'polypeptide(L)'
;MTFLASLVSDELEWRGLAEELAPSLRVSPVEVEKRIRNAVDLSRRMPRVLEAMREGQVELYGARRILAVTSPLSDEHARQVDALLSDKLASAPATSWQPRNLAQHAARLVEKVDPGGQAERARMARAGRRVELDHGPNAQSRLTAELPSEVASACYARVDAMARRLRRDGEQRTLDQLRADITADLLLGNDPGVRVPEAAATVYLHMPIDAALSISDSGCELDGYGPIPAAVAREIMTNTDSVWRKVLCDPATGQPLDLGRSRRRPNAAIRELVRVRDRECVVPWCRRPARHCDLDHQREWAADNGPTSAANTAPRCRRHHRMKNAPGWITRHDPRHGTSAITTPHGSTYTGRRRPVLTPKPSDTSEPDEPPPF
;
A
#
# COMPACT_ATOMS: atom_id res chain seq x y z
N MET A 1 0.29 -20.56 15.83
CA MET A 1 -1.13 -20.51 15.43
C MET A 1 -2.03 -20.39 16.67
N THR A 2 -1.86 -21.24 17.68
CA THR A 2 -2.71 -21.29 18.90
C THR A 2 -2.64 -20.03 19.79
N PHE A 3 -1.48 -19.37 19.91
CA PHE A 3 -1.31 -18.14 20.70
C PHE A 3 -2.17 -16.97 20.17
N LEU A 4 -2.20 -16.76 18.85
CA LEU A 4 -2.96 -15.66 18.22
C LEU A 4 -4.48 -15.84 18.35
N ALA A 5 -4.98 -17.08 18.46
CA ALA A 5 -6.41 -17.36 18.60
C ALA A 5 -6.97 -17.09 20.01
N SER A 6 -6.09 -17.03 21.01
CA SER A 6 -6.44 -16.77 22.42
C SER A 6 -6.55 -15.29 22.78
N LEU A 7 -6.07 -14.38 21.91
CA LEU A 7 -5.78 -13.00 22.30
C LEU A 7 -6.86 -11.97 22.02
N VAL A 8 -7.95 -12.27 21.30
CA VAL A 8 -8.77 -11.15 20.79
C VAL A 8 -10.23 -11.48 20.52
N SER A 9 -11.15 -10.66 21.05
CA SER A 9 -12.61 -10.78 20.90
C SER A 9 -13.25 -9.69 20.03
N ASP A 10 -12.51 -8.63 19.66
CA ASP A 10 -13.04 -7.51 18.86
C ASP A 10 -12.22 -7.25 17.57
N GLU A 11 -12.89 -6.89 16.47
CA GLU A 11 -12.28 -6.54 15.18
C GLU A 11 -11.40 -5.28 15.27
N LEU A 12 -11.71 -4.35 16.20
CA LEU A 12 -10.91 -3.15 16.43
C LEU A 12 -9.54 -3.49 17.06
N GLU A 13 -9.50 -4.47 17.96
CA GLU A 13 -8.28 -4.98 18.58
C GLU A 13 -7.39 -5.71 17.56
N TRP A 14 -7.98 -6.38 16.56
CA TRP A 14 -7.22 -7.08 15.50
C TRP A 14 -6.37 -6.11 14.68
N ARG A 15 -6.93 -4.93 14.37
CA ARG A 15 -6.24 -3.91 13.58
C ARG A 15 -5.08 -3.30 14.35
N GLY A 16 -5.27 -3.02 15.65
CA GLY A 16 -4.20 -2.53 16.52
C GLY A 16 -3.07 -3.55 16.67
N LEU A 17 -3.40 -4.81 16.92
CA LEU A 17 -2.42 -5.90 17.01
C LEU A 17 -1.68 -6.12 15.69
N ALA A 18 -2.38 -6.02 14.55
CA ALA A 18 -1.76 -6.14 13.25
C ALA A 18 -0.77 -5.00 12.95
N GLU A 19 -1.09 -3.76 13.33
CA GLU A 19 -0.16 -2.62 13.22
C GLU A 19 1.12 -2.85 14.01
N GLU A 20 1.01 -3.45 15.18
CA GLU A 20 2.13 -3.70 16.07
C GLU A 20 3.01 -4.88 15.61
N LEU A 21 2.40 -5.94 15.11
CA LEU A 21 3.10 -7.15 14.67
C LEU A 21 3.71 -7.00 13.27
N ALA A 22 3.13 -6.16 12.40
CA ALA A 22 3.58 -6.02 11.01
C ALA A 22 5.09 -5.73 10.86
N PRO A 23 5.70 -4.79 11.62
CA PRO A 23 7.11 -4.48 11.46
C PRO A 23 8.00 -5.62 11.96
N SER A 24 7.64 -6.28 13.06
CA SER A 24 8.34 -7.47 13.58
C SER A 24 8.28 -8.64 12.61
N LEU A 25 7.12 -8.89 12.00
CA LEU A 25 6.91 -9.98 11.03
C LEU A 25 7.40 -9.63 9.62
N ARG A 26 7.82 -8.38 9.38
CA ARG A 26 8.30 -7.87 8.08
C ARG A 26 7.30 -8.09 6.95
N VAL A 27 6.02 -7.94 7.23
CA VAL A 27 4.93 -8.05 6.26
C VAL A 27 3.98 -6.87 6.41
N SER A 28 3.10 -6.65 5.43
CA SER A 28 2.12 -5.57 5.53
C SER A 28 1.12 -5.85 6.67
N PRO A 29 0.58 -4.80 7.33
CA PRO A 29 -0.47 -4.98 8.33
C PRO A 29 -1.68 -5.76 7.81
N VAL A 30 -2.04 -5.53 6.55
CA VAL A 30 -3.12 -6.29 5.88
C VAL A 30 -2.81 -7.79 5.82
N GLU A 31 -1.56 -8.17 5.58
CA GLU A 31 -1.17 -9.59 5.61
C GLU A 31 -1.21 -10.15 7.05
N VAL A 32 -0.84 -9.37 8.07
CA VAL A 32 -0.99 -9.80 9.47
C VAL A 32 -2.46 -10.00 9.83
N GLU A 33 -3.33 -9.04 9.48
CA GLU A 33 -4.78 -9.15 9.67
C GLU A 33 -5.33 -10.43 9.00
N LYS A 34 -4.90 -10.72 7.76
CA LYS A 34 -5.26 -11.96 7.06
C LYS A 34 -4.79 -13.20 7.81
N ARG A 35 -3.57 -13.21 8.35
CA ARG A 35 -3.02 -14.35 9.12
C ARG A 35 -3.77 -14.57 10.42
N ILE A 36 -4.08 -13.49 11.15
CA ILE A 36 -4.89 -13.55 12.38
C ILE A 36 -6.27 -14.12 12.05
N ARG A 37 -6.96 -13.55 11.05
CA ARG A 37 -8.28 -14.03 10.62
C ARG A 37 -8.26 -15.50 10.24
N ASN A 38 -7.33 -15.91 9.39
CA ASN A 38 -7.20 -17.32 8.99
C ASN A 38 -6.96 -18.23 10.20
N ALA A 39 -6.11 -17.83 11.14
CA ALA A 39 -5.83 -18.62 12.34
C ALA A 39 -7.08 -18.76 13.23
N VAL A 40 -7.84 -17.67 13.41
CA VAL A 40 -9.10 -17.67 14.16
C VAL A 40 -10.15 -18.53 13.48
N ASP A 41 -10.37 -18.36 12.17
CA ASP A 41 -11.35 -19.13 11.41
C ASP A 41 -11.01 -20.63 11.43
N LEU A 42 -9.75 -21.01 11.19
CA LEU A 42 -9.30 -22.41 11.26
C LEU A 42 -9.47 -23.01 12.66
N SER A 43 -9.21 -22.22 13.71
CA SER A 43 -9.28 -22.74 15.08
C SER A 43 -10.71 -22.84 15.61
N ARG A 44 -11.61 -21.93 15.21
CA ARG A 44 -12.97 -21.80 15.80
C ARG A 44 -14.10 -22.29 14.88
N ARG A 45 -13.93 -22.17 13.57
CA ARG A 45 -14.98 -22.42 12.56
C ARG A 45 -14.67 -23.62 11.67
N MET A 46 -13.40 -23.88 11.38
CA MET A 46 -12.95 -24.95 10.49
C MET A 46 -11.90 -25.91 11.13
N PRO A 47 -12.15 -26.46 12.34
CA PRO A 47 -11.16 -27.27 13.06
C PRO A 47 -10.75 -28.56 12.33
N ARG A 48 -11.63 -29.17 11.51
CA ARG A 48 -11.26 -30.38 10.75
C ARG A 48 -10.36 -30.07 9.57
N VAL A 49 -10.56 -28.93 8.89
CA VAL A 49 -9.58 -28.44 7.90
C VAL A 49 -8.23 -28.16 8.57
N LEU A 50 -8.22 -27.60 9.79
CA LEU A 50 -6.96 -27.41 10.52
C LEU A 50 -6.26 -28.74 10.83
N GLU A 51 -7.01 -29.79 11.16
CA GLU A 51 -6.44 -31.13 11.37
C GLU A 51 -5.89 -31.73 10.07
N ALA A 52 -6.62 -31.60 8.96
CA ALA A 52 -6.12 -32.02 7.65
C ALA A 52 -4.84 -31.25 7.23
N MET A 53 -4.67 -30.00 7.69
CA MET A 53 -3.40 -29.28 7.52
C MET A 53 -2.26 -29.86 8.37
N ARG A 54 -2.54 -30.28 9.61
CA ARG A 54 -1.55 -30.92 10.50
C ARG A 54 -1.09 -32.27 9.97
N GLU A 55 -2.00 -33.02 9.35
CA GLU A 55 -1.70 -34.30 8.68
C GLU A 55 -1.01 -34.12 7.30
N GLY A 56 -0.80 -32.88 6.85
CA GLY A 56 -0.13 -32.58 5.58
C GLY A 56 -1.00 -32.82 4.33
N GLN A 57 -2.31 -33.05 4.50
CA GLN A 57 -3.24 -33.28 3.40
C GLN A 57 -3.69 -31.97 2.75
N VAL A 58 -3.72 -30.88 3.51
CA VAL A 58 -4.08 -29.53 3.03
C VAL A 58 -2.95 -28.55 3.33
N GLU A 59 -2.40 -27.92 2.30
CA GLU A 59 -1.46 -26.81 2.46
C GLU A 59 -2.22 -25.48 2.71
N LEU A 60 -1.56 -24.49 3.32
CA LEU A 60 -2.15 -23.19 3.68
C LEU A 60 -2.83 -22.49 2.49
N TYR A 61 -2.30 -22.60 1.28
CA TYR A 61 -2.91 -22.08 0.07
C TYR A 61 -4.27 -22.72 -0.20
N GLY A 62 -4.38 -24.05 -0.11
CA GLY A 62 -5.64 -24.78 -0.23
C GLY A 62 -6.64 -24.39 0.85
N ALA A 63 -6.18 -24.33 2.11
CA ALA A 63 -6.99 -23.89 3.24
C ALA A 63 -7.54 -22.46 3.04
N ARG A 64 -6.71 -21.52 2.59
CA ARG A 64 -7.13 -20.14 2.27
C ARG A 64 -8.23 -20.10 1.21
N ARG A 65 -8.23 -21.02 0.23
CA ARG A 65 -9.30 -21.12 -0.76
C ARG A 65 -10.61 -21.58 -0.13
N ILE A 66 -10.58 -22.49 0.83
CA ILE A 66 -11.76 -22.93 1.57
C ILE A 66 -12.29 -21.78 2.44
N LEU A 67 -11.41 -21.15 3.23
CA LEU A 67 -11.74 -20.03 4.10
C LEU A 67 -12.35 -18.85 3.34
N ALA A 68 -11.87 -18.55 2.13
CA ALA A 68 -12.44 -17.49 1.30
C ALA A 68 -13.92 -17.75 0.96
N VAL A 69 -14.30 -19.01 0.77
CA VAL A 69 -15.67 -19.40 0.40
C VAL A 69 -16.56 -19.48 1.65
N THR A 70 -16.04 -19.95 2.78
CA THR A 70 -16.80 -20.09 4.03
C THR A 70 -16.84 -18.82 4.88
N SER A 71 -15.96 -17.85 4.61
CA SER A 71 -15.85 -16.58 5.34
C SER A 71 -17.20 -15.93 5.66
N PRO A 72 -18.15 -15.79 4.72
CA PRO A 72 -19.41 -15.08 4.99
C PRO A 72 -20.48 -15.89 5.73
N LEU A 73 -20.23 -17.16 6.06
CA LEU A 73 -21.18 -18.00 6.78
C LEU A 73 -21.27 -17.61 8.26
N SER A 74 -22.37 -17.95 8.92
CA SER A 74 -22.39 -17.99 10.39
C SER A 74 -21.38 -19.03 10.90
N ASP A 75 -20.94 -18.91 12.15
CA ASP A 75 -20.04 -19.89 12.77
C ASP A 75 -20.63 -21.30 12.78
N GLU A 76 -21.95 -21.42 12.93
CA GLU A 76 -22.67 -22.68 12.86
C GLU A 76 -22.62 -23.29 11.46
N HIS A 77 -22.99 -22.53 10.43
CA HIS A 77 -22.93 -23.01 9.04
C HIS A 77 -21.50 -23.32 8.61
N ALA A 78 -20.50 -22.54 9.04
CA ALA A 78 -19.09 -22.80 8.74
C ALA A 78 -18.65 -24.15 9.33
N ARG A 79 -18.99 -24.44 10.59
CA ARG A 79 -18.71 -25.75 11.22
C ARG A 79 -19.43 -26.91 10.53
N GLN A 80 -20.66 -26.69 10.07
CA GLN A 80 -21.38 -27.70 9.29
C GLN A 80 -20.69 -27.99 7.95
N VAL A 81 -20.23 -26.95 7.24
CA VAL A 81 -19.44 -27.11 6.01
C VAL A 81 -18.11 -27.81 6.29
N ASP A 82 -17.41 -27.49 7.39
CA ASP A 82 -16.17 -28.15 7.82
C ASP A 82 -16.35 -29.66 8.01
N ALA A 83 -17.41 -30.06 8.72
CA ALA A 83 -17.76 -31.48 8.91
C ALA A 83 -18.02 -32.19 7.58
N LEU A 84 -18.90 -31.63 6.74
CA LEU A 84 -19.26 -32.23 5.45
C LEU A 84 -18.08 -32.29 4.46
N LEU A 85 -17.21 -31.28 4.50
CA LEU A 85 -16.03 -31.24 3.65
C LEU A 85 -15.01 -32.30 4.07
N SER A 86 -14.78 -32.45 5.38
CA SER A 86 -13.91 -33.49 5.94
C SER A 86 -14.40 -34.89 5.58
N ASP A 87 -15.68 -35.19 5.80
CA ASP A 87 -16.27 -36.50 5.47
C ASP A 87 -16.14 -36.80 3.97
N LYS A 88 -16.34 -35.78 3.12
CA LYS A 88 -16.17 -35.91 1.68
C LYS A 88 -14.74 -36.18 1.27
N LEU A 89 -13.77 -35.48 1.88
CA LEU A 89 -12.36 -35.60 1.56
C LEU A 89 -11.76 -36.94 2.02
N ALA A 90 -12.27 -37.51 3.12
CA ALA A 90 -11.85 -38.82 3.62
C ALA A 90 -12.00 -39.94 2.59
N SER A 91 -12.99 -39.85 1.70
CA SER A 91 -13.23 -40.81 0.61
C SER A 91 -12.86 -40.30 -0.78
N ALA A 92 -12.19 -39.13 -0.88
CA ALA A 92 -11.97 -38.46 -2.16
C ALA A 92 -10.64 -38.87 -2.83
N PRO A 93 -10.59 -38.91 -4.18
CA PRO A 93 -9.34 -39.13 -4.90
C PRO A 93 -8.33 -38.00 -4.63
N ALA A 94 -7.03 -38.29 -4.81
CA ALA A 94 -5.93 -37.33 -4.57
C ALA A 94 -6.12 -35.97 -5.30
N THR A 95 -6.76 -35.97 -6.46
CA THR A 95 -7.06 -34.74 -7.23
C THR A 95 -8.06 -33.81 -6.54
N SER A 96 -8.92 -34.31 -5.65
CA SER A 96 -9.85 -33.48 -4.88
C SER A 96 -9.16 -32.55 -3.88
N TRP A 97 -7.93 -32.89 -3.48
CA TRP A 97 -7.08 -32.08 -2.60
C TRP A 97 -6.39 -30.91 -3.33
N GLN A 98 -6.55 -30.80 -4.66
CA GLN A 98 -6.06 -29.64 -5.39
C GLN A 98 -6.82 -28.36 -4.99
N PRO A 99 -6.14 -27.21 -4.85
CA PRO A 99 -6.74 -25.97 -4.32
C PRO A 99 -8.01 -25.50 -5.05
N ARG A 100 -8.08 -25.67 -6.37
CA ARG A 100 -9.26 -25.30 -7.17
C ARG A 100 -10.45 -26.21 -6.87
N ASN A 101 -10.20 -27.51 -6.69
CA ASN A 101 -11.23 -28.50 -6.40
C ASN A 101 -11.73 -28.37 -4.96
N LEU A 102 -10.84 -28.14 -4.00
CA LEU A 102 -11.20 -27.80 -2.62
C LEU A 102 -12.16 -26.61 -2.55
N ALA A 103 -11.84 -25.52 -3.27
CA ALA A 103 -12.70 -24.35 -3.34
C ALA A 103 -14.09 -24.66 -3.94
N GLN A 104 -14.14 -25.45 -5.02
CA GLN A 104 -15.40 -25.85 -5.64
C GLN A 104 -16.23 -26.78 -4.75
N HIS A 105 -15.60 -27.73 -4.06
CA HIS A 105 -16.28 -28.61 -3.12
C HIS A 105 -16.85 -27.82 -1.95
N ALA A 106 -16.07 -26.92 -1.36
CA ALA A 106 -16.53 -26.01 -0.31
C ALA A 106 -17.70 -25.15 -0.81
N ALA A 107 -17.61 -24.57 -2.02
CA ALA A 107 -18.67 -23.72 -2.58
C ALA A 107 -20.01 -24.47 -2.76
N ARG A 108 -19.97 -25.72 -3.24
CA ARG A 108 -21.19 -26.54 -3.35
C ARG A 108 -21.78 -26.90 -1.98
N LEU A 109 -20.94 -27.15 -0.98
CA LEU A 109 -21.41 -27.41 0.38
C LEU A 109 -22.00 -26.16 1.02
N VAL A 110 -21.40 -24.99 0.78
CA VAL A 110 -21.90 -23.68 1.21
C VAL A 110 -23.27 -23.39 0.60
N GLU A 111 -23.47 -23.68 -0.70
CA GLU A 111 -24.77 -23.56 -1.37
C GLU A 111 -25.82 -24.49 -0.74
N LYS A 112 -25.44 -25.71 -0.37
CA LYS A 112 -26.35 -26.68 0.27
C LYS A 112 -26.72 -26.29 1.70
N VAL A 113 -25.75 -25.81 2.47
CA VAL A 113 -25.92 -25.44 3.89
C VAL A 113 -26.61 -24.08 4.03
N ASP A 114 -26.32 -23.15 3.14
CA ASP A 114 -26.90 -21.80 3.16
C ASP A 114 -27.33 -21.31 1.76
N PRO A 115 -28.45 -21.86 1.25
CA PRO A 115 -28.99 -21.47 -0.06
C PRO A 115 -29.43 -20.00 -0.08
N GLY A 116 -30.04 -19.51 1.01
CA GLY A 116 -30.54 -18.14 1.12
C GLY A 116 -29.44 -17.09 1.23
N GLY A 117 -28.30 -17.43 1.84
CA GLY A 117 -27.18 -16.51 2.01
C GLY A 117 -26.40 -16.22 0.74
N GLN A 118 -26.59 -16.95 -0.37
CA GLN A 118 -25.87 -16.67 -1.63
C GLN A 118 -26.22 -15.27 -2.16
N ALA A 119 -27.50 -14.90 -2.12
CA ALA A 119 -27.96 -13.58 -2.54
C ALA A 119 -27.40 -12.47 -1.63
N GLU A 120 -27.37 -12.70 -0.32
CA GLU A 120 -26.82 -11.73 0.64
C GLU A 120 -25.29 -11.60 0.51
N ARG A 121 -24.57 -12.70 0.28
CA ARG A 121 -23.14 -12.68 -0.05
C ARG A 121 -22.84 -11.90 -1.32
N ALA A 122 -23.66 -12.04 -2.36
CA ALA A 122 -23.51 -11.26 -3.59
C ALA A 122 -23.75 -9.75 -3.33
N ARG A 123 -24.70 -9.39 -2.45
CA ARG A 123 -24.91 -8.00 -2.00
C ARG A 123 -23.73 -7.47 -1.19
N MET A 124 -23.20 -8.25 -0.25
CA MET A 124 -22.03 -7.88 0.55
C MET A 124 -20.76 -7.75 -0.31
N ALA A 125 -20.52 -8.67 -1.25
CA ALA A 125 -19.41 -8.59 -2.19
C ALA A 125 -19.51 -7.35 -3.08
N ARG A 126 -20.73 -7.00 -3.51
CA ARG A 126 -21.01 -5.71 -4.16
C ARG A 126 -20.68 -4.54 -3.23
N ALA A 127 -20.96 -4.59 -1.94
CA ALA A 127 -20.55 -3.53 -1.01
C ALA A 127 -19.02 -3.43 -0.84
N GLY A 128 -18.29 -4.54 -0.99
CA GLY A 128 -16.83 -4.64 -0.84
C GLY A 128 -15.99 -4.15 -2.03
N ARG A 129 -16.59 -3.50 -3.04
CA ARG A 129 -15.87 -2.93 -4.19
C ARG A 129 -14.74 -2.01 -3.73
N ARG A 130 -13.55 -2.18 -4.30
CA ARG A 130 -12.39 -1.33 -3.99
C ARG A 130 -11.37 -1.31 -5.12
N VAL A 131 -10.47 -0.33 -5.05
CA VAL A 131 -9.31 -0.23 -5.95
C VAL A 131 -8.05 -0.19 -5.09
N GLU A 132 -7.08 -1.03 -5.43
CA GLU A 132 -5.79 -1.15 -4.75
C GLU A 132 -4.65 -0.81 -5.72
N LEU A 133 -3.63 -0.11 -5.23
CA LEU A 133 -2.39 0.17 -5.94
C LEU A 133 -1.23 -0.49 -5.19
N ASP A 134 -0.49 -1.34 -5.89
CA ASP A 134 0.66 -2.09 -5.38
C ASP A 134 1.91 -1.72 -6.21
N HIS A 135 2.97 -1.26 -5.55
CA HIS A 135 4.21 -0.86 -6.21
C HIS A 135 5.14 -2.07 -6.34
N GLY A 136 5.44 -2.46 -7.58
CA GLY A 136 6.34 -3.55 -7.91
C GLY A 136 7.78 -3.08 -8.17
N PRO A 137 8.68 -3.99 -8.59
CA PRO A 137 10.03 -3.61 -9.02
C PRO A 137 10.02 -2.87 -10.37
N ASN A 138 11.18 -2.32 -10.77
CA ASN A 138 11.46 -1.84 -12.13
C ASN A 138 10.57 -0.70 -12.64
N ALA A 139 10.22 0.25 -11.77
CA ALA A 139 9.32 1.37 -12.04
C ALA A 139 7.91 0.94 -12.47
N GLN A 140 7.49 -0.28 -12.10
CA GLN A 140 6.16 -0.80 -12.43
C GLN A 140 5.26 -0.85 -11.20
N SER A 141 3.98 -0.58 -11.41
CA SER A 141 2.94 -0.67 -10.37
C SER A 141 1.71 -1.38 -10.92
N ARG A 142 1.00 -2.08 -10.04
CA ARG A 142 -0.22 -2.82 -10.36
C ARG A 142 -1.42 -2.12 -9.72
N LEU A 143 -2.38 -1.74 -10.55
CA LEU A 143 -3.69 -1.24 -10.12
C LEU A 143 -4.72 -2.37 -10.24
N THR A 144 -5.37 -2.74 -9.14
CA THR A 144 -6.36 -3.82 -9.09
C THR A 144 -7.71 -3.26 -8.67
N ALA A 145 -8.77 -3.53 -9.45
CA ALA A 145 -10.13 -3.16 -9.10
C ALA A 145 -10.97 -4.42 -8.81
N GLU A 146 -11.56 -4.47 -7.62
CA GLU A 146 -12.58 -5.46 -7.27
C GLU A 146 -13.96 -4.89 -7.54
N LEU A 147 -14.66 -5.50 -8.50
CA LEU A 147 -15.94 -5.06 -9.03
C LEU A 147 -16.92 -6.23 -9.08
N PRO A 148 -18.24 -5.97 -9.18
CA PRO A 148 -19.21 -7.02 -9.49
C PRO A 148 -18.82 -7.69 -10.81
N SER A 149 -18.95 -9.02 -10.91
CA SER A 149 -18.42 -9.80 -12.03
C SER A 149 -18.94 -9.31 -13.37
N GLU A 150 -20.22 -8.96 -13.45
CA GLU A 150 -20.87 -8.39 -14.64
C GLU A 150 -20.23 -7.07 -15.09
N VAL A 151 -19.83 -6.22 -14.15
CA VAL A 151 -19.18 -4.93 -14.42
C VAL A 151 -17.72 -5.16 -14.85
N ALA A 152 -16.97 -6.00 -14.13
CA ALA A 152 -15.59 -6.33 -14.46
C ALA A 152 -15.47 -6.93 -15.87
N SER A 153 -16.36 -7.87 -16.21
CA SER A 153 -16.42 -8.47 -17.54
C SER A 153 -16.73 -7.45 -18.63
N ALA A 154 -17.66 -6.51 -18.39
CA ALA A 154 -17.98 -5.45 -19.34
C ALA A 154 -16.79 -4.48 -19.55
N CYS A 155 -16.11 -4.07 -18.47
CA CYS A 155 -14.90 -3.25 -18.55
C CYS A 155 -13.81 -3.94 -19.39
N TYR A 156 -13.52 -5.21 -19.09
CA TYR A 156 -12.50 -5.97 -19.82
C TYR A 156 -12.87 -6.13 -21.30
N ALA A 157 -14.12 -6.45 -21.61
CA ALA A 157 -14.60 -6.61 -22.98
C ALA A 157 -14.44 -5.32 -23.81
N ARG A 158 -14.73 -4.15 -23.22
CA ARG A 158 -14.52 -2.85 -23.88
C ARG A 158 -13.05 -2.60 -24.19
N VAL A 159 -12.16 -2.78 -23.21
CA VAL A 159 -10.71 -2.60 -23.37
C VAL A 159 -10.16 -3.56 -24.42
N ASP A 160 -10.56 -4.83 -24.38
CA ASP A 160 -10.15 -5.85 -25.35
C ASP A 160 -10.60 -5.51 -26.78
N ALA A 161 -11.83 -5.03 -26.95
CA ALA A 161 -12.33 -4.62 -28.26
C ALA A 161 -11.53 -3.44 -28.85
N MET A 162 -11.18 -2.44 -28.04
CA MET A 162 -10.33 -1.31 -28.43
C MET A 162 -8.91 -1.77 -28.79
N ALA A 163 -8.30 -2.63 -27.97
CA ALA A 163 -6.95 -3.15 -28.22
C ALA A 163 -6.89 -3.96 -29.53
N ARG A 164 -7.89 -4.83 -29.77
CA ARG A 164 -7.98 -5.60 -31.02
C ARG A 164 -8.19 -4.71 -32.23
N ARG A 165 -8.90 -3.58 -32.10
CA ARG A 165 -9.08 -2.62 -33.19
C ARG A 165 -7.75 -1.99 -33.57
N LEU A 166 -7.01 -1.41 -32.61
CA LEU A 166 -5.69 -0.84 -32.87
C LEU A 166 -4.72 -1.86 -33.49
N ARG A 167 -4.72 -3.10 -32.99
CA ARG A 167 -3.87 -4.17 -33.52
C ARG A 167 -4.20 -4.51 -34.98
N ARG A 168 -5.46 -4.41 -35.41
CA ARG A 168 -5.85 -4.57 -36.81
C ARG A 168 -5.43 -3.37 -37.67
N ASP A 169 -5.40 -2.18 -37.08
CA ASP A 169 -5.02 -0.92 -37.74
C ASP A 169 -3.48 -0.75 -37.88
N GLY A 170 -2.71 -1.83 -37.71
CA GLY A 170 -1.26 -1.87 -37.97
C GLY A 170 -0.38 -1.56 -36.77
N GLU A 171 -0.96 -1.36 -35.58
CA GLU A 171 -0.20 -1.17 -34.34
C GLU A 171 0.65 -2.40 -34.01
N GLN A 172 1.91 -2.21 -33.59
CA GLN A 172 2.89 -3.28 -33.42
C GLN A 172 2.96 -3.85 -32.00
N ARG A 173 2.50 -3.08 -31.00
CA ARG A 173 2.42 -3.53 -29.59
C ARG A 173 1.56 -4.78 -29.43
N THR A 174 1.86 -5.57 -28.40
CA THR A 174 1.06 -6.77 -28.07
C THR A 174 -0.33 -6.38 -27.58
N LEU A 175 -1.29 -7.31 -27.66
CA LEU A 175 -2.64 -7.05 -27.13
C LEU A 175 -2.61 -6.72 -25.63
N ASP A 176 -1.70 -7.31 -24.85
CA ASP A 176 -1.60 -7.02 -23.42
C ASP A 176 -1.05 -5.62 -23.16
N GLN A 177 -0.03 -5.18 -23.91
CA GLN A 177 0.46 -3.79 -23.86
C GLN A 177 -0.66 -2.81 -24.21
N LEU A 178 -1.39 -3.07 -25.30
CA LEU A 178 -2.49 -2.20 -25.72
C LEU A 178 -3.63 -2.16 -24.71
N ARG A 179 -4.01 -3.30 -24.12
CA ARG A 179 -5.03 -3.32 -23.05
C ARG A 179 -4.58 -2.51 -21.84
N ALA A 180 -3.31 -2.59 -21.45
CA ALA A 180 -2.76 -1.81 -20.36
C ALA A 180 -2.81 -0.30 -20.66
N ASP A 181 -2.32 0.11 -21.84
CA ASP A 181 -2.28 1.51 -22.27
C ASP A 181 -3.70 2.10 -22.38
N ILE A 182 -4.63 1.39 -23.03
CA ILE A 182 -6.03 1.81 -23.14
C ILE A 182 -6.69 1.92 -21.76
N THR A 183 -6.41 0.98 -20.86
CA THR A 183 -6.94 1.06 -19.49
C THR A 183 -6.43 2.32 -18.79
N ALA A 184 -5.15 2.66 -18.94
CA ALA A 184 -4.57 3.87 -18.39
C ALA A 184 -5.22 5.13 -18.99
N ASP A 185 -5.36 5.20 -20.31
CA ASP A 185 -5.99 6.33 -21.00
C ASP A 185 -7.44 6.55 -20.55
N LEU A 186 -8.22 5.47 -20.43
CA LEU A 186 -9.60 5.55 -19.95
C LEU A 186 -9.69 6.05 -18.50
N LEU A 187 -8.75 5.65 -17.63
CA LEU A 187 -8.71 6.07 -16.22
C LEU A 187 -8.19 7.51 -16.04
N LEU A 188 -7.27 7.94 -16.91
CA LEU A 188 -6.73 9.30 -16.94
C LEU A 188 -7.65 10.27 -17.68
N GLY A 189 -8.68 9.76 -18.36
CA GLY A 189 -9.67 10.56 -19.07
C GLY A 189 -9.21 11.06 -20.43
N ASN A 190 -8.25 10.38 -21.05
CA ASN A 190 -7.78 10.61 -22.41
C ASN A 190 -8.75 10.03 -23.49
N ASP A 191 -10.02 9.76 -23.12
CA ASP A 191 -11.03 9.24 -24.03
C ASP A 191 -11.59 10.38 -24.92
N PRO A 192 -11.63 10.23 -26.26
CA PRO A 192 -12.27 11.22 -27.13
C PRO A 192 -13.75 11.43 -26.79
N GLY A 193 -14.06 12.57 -26.15
CA GLY A 193 -15.44 13.05 -25.94
C GLY A 193 -15.89 13.26 -24.49
N VAL A 194 -15.04 12.96 -23.50
CA VAL A 194 -15.38 13.18 -22.07
C VAL A 194 -14.62 14.40 -21.54
N ARG A 195 -15.34 15.40 -20.99
CA ARG A 195 -14.69 16.48 -20.22
C ARG A 195 -14.34 15.94 -18.83
N VAL A 196 -13.05 15.88 -18.54
CA VAL A 196 -12.49 15.47 -17.24
C VAL A 196 -12.64 16.57 -16.18
N PRO A 197 -12.78 16.21 -14.89
CA PRO A 197 -12.54 17.15 -13.79
C PRO A 197 -11.11 17.70 -13.87
N GLU A 198 -10.91 19.00 -13.64
CA GLU A 198 -9.61 19.71 -13.64
C GLU A 198 -8.55 19.15 -12.66
N ALA A 199 -8.91 18.17 -11.83
CA ALA A 199 -7.98 17.53 -10.91
C ALA A 199 -7.16 16.45 -11.62
N ALA A 200 -6.14 16.85 -12.36
CA ALA A 200 -5.14 15.92 -12.87
C ALA A 200 -4.52 15.11 -11.72
N ALA A 201 -4.44 13.79 -11.87
CA ALA A 201 -3.72 12.93 -10.93
C ALA A 201 -2.24 13.32 -10.92
N THR A 202 -1.81 14.07 -9.90
CA THR A 202 -0.43 14.55 -9.80
C THR A 202 0.44 13.50 -9.12
N VAL A 203 1.54 13.13 -9.77
CA VAL A 203 2.67 12.41 -9.16
C VAL A 203 3.83 13.37 -8.92
N TYR A 204 4.60 13.13 -7.87
CA TYR A 204 5.73 13.97 -7.50
C TYR A 204 7.02 13.20 -7.74
N LEU A 205 7.82 13.70 -8.67
CA LEU A 205 9.15 13.22 -8.98
C LEU A 205 10.17 14.19 -8.38
N HIS A 206 11.05 13.66 -7.53
CA HIS A 206 12.20 14.37 -7.02
C HIS A 206 13.42 13.96 -7.83
N MET A 207 14.06 14.93 -8.48
CA MET A 207 15.19 14.71 -9.36
C MET A 207 16.29 15.76 -9.07
N PRO A 208 17.50 15.33 -8.72
CA PRO A 208 18.68 16.18 -8.66
C PRO A 208 18.96 16.84 -10.02
N ILE A 209 19.48 18.08 -10.01
CA ILE A 209 19.70 18.85 -11.25
C ILE A 209 20.78 18.22 -12.15
N ASP A 210 21.79 17.59 -11.57
CA ASP A 210 22.81 16.83 -12.29
C ASP A 210 22.20 15.61 -13.00
N ALA A 211 21.23 14.93 -12.38
CA ALA A 211 20.50 13.86 -13.03
C ALA A 211 19.61 14.37 -14.18
N ALA A 212 18.96 15.53 -13.99
CA ALA A 212 18.17 16.20 -15.03
C ALA A 212 19.03 16.60 -16.24
N LEU A 213 20.26 17.06 -15.99
CA LEU A 213 21.24 17.44 -17.00
C LEU A 213 22.02 16.26 -17.59
N SER A 214 21.68 15.01 -17.23
CA SER A 214 22.39 13.80 -17.65
C SER A 214 23.88 13.76 -17.27
N ILE A 215 24.24 14.46 -16.18
CA ILE A 215 25.57 14.42 -15.55
C ILE A 215 25.66 13.21 -14.61
N SER A 216 24.55 12.83 -13.97
CA SER A 216 24.45 11.64 -13.13
C SER A 216 23.20 10.82 -13.48
N ASP A 217 23.15 9.55 -13.07
CA ASP A 217 21.98 8.68 -13.26
C ASP A 217 21.37 8.22 -11.92
N SER A 218 21.59 8.99 -10.85
CA SER A 218 21.21 8.61 -9.49
C SER A 218 20.33 9.64 -8.78
N GLY A 219 19.69 9.23 -7.68
CA GLY A 219 18.94 10.12 -6.80
C GLY A 219 17.52 10.49 -7.26
N CYS A 220 17.02 9.91 -8.34
CA CYS A 220 15.64 10.11 -8.80
C CYS A 220 14.65 9.29 -7.96
N GLU A 221 13.63 9.93 -7.40
CA GLU A 221 12.68 9.32 -6.45
C GLU A 221 11.24 9.73 -6.80
N LEU A 222 10.34 8.75 -6.91
CA LEU A 222 8.91 8.94 -7.14
C LEU A 222 8.12 8.69 -5.85
N ASP A 223 7.35 9.68 -5.42
CA ASP A 223 6.59 9.62 -4.15
C ASP A 223 5.72 8.36 -4.01
N GLY A 224 5.99 7.57 -2.97
CA GLY A 224 5.30 6.33 -2.60
C GLY A 224 5.75 5.07 -3.33
N TYR A 225 6.47 5.25 -4.45
CA TYR A 225 7.11 4.16 -5.17
C TYR A 225 8.54 3.95 -4.65
N GLY A 226 9.33 5.03 -4.63
CA GLY A 226 10.76 5.04 -4.28
C GLY A 226 11.66 5.33 -5.50
N PRO A 227 12.88 4.77 -5.56
CA PRO A 227 13.86 5.15 -6.56
C PRO A 227 13.46 4.69 -7.96
N ILE A 228 13.54 5.58 -8.94
CA ILE A 228 13.32 5.26 -10.36
C ILE A 228 14.59 5.53 -11.18
N PRO A 229 14.80 4.85 -12.32
CA PRO A 229 15.93 5.13 -13.20
C PRO A 229 15.89 6.58 -13.73
N ALA A 230 17.04 7.23 -13.84
CA ALA A 230 17.12 8.62 -14.31
C ALA A 230 16.59 8.79 -15.75
N ALA A 231 16.70 7.77 -16.59
CA ALA A 231 16.10 7.78 -17.92
C ALA A 231 14.56 7.94 -17.89
N VAL A 232 13.88 7.18 -17.02
CA VAL A 232 12.42 7.28 -16.80
C VAL A 232 12.06 8.62 -16.17
N ALA A 233 12.88 9.09 -15.22
CA ALA A 233 12.70 10.40 -14.60
C ALA A 233 12.79 11.53 -15.63
N ARG A 234 13.75 11.45 -16.57
CA ARG A 234 13.89 12.42 -17.68
C ARG A 234 12.70 12.35 -18.64
N GLU A 235 12.23 11.16 -18.99
CA GLU A 235 11.03 10.99 -19.82
C GLU A 235 9.82 11.71 -19.20
N ILE A 236 9.56 11.46 -17.91
CA ILE A 236 8.51 12.13 -17.14
C ILE A 236 8.76 13.65 -17.12
N MET A 237 9.98 14.09 -16.83
CA MET A 237 10.37 15.50 -16.77
C MET A 237 10.11 16.23 -18.09
N THR A 238 10.40 15.59 -19.23
CA THR A 238 10.24 16.17 -20.58
C THR A 238 8.83 16.12 -21.15
N ASN A 239 7.90 15.45 -20.46
CA ASN A 239 6.49 15.48 -20.85
C ASN A 239 5.96 16.93 -20.82
N THR A 240 5.22 17.34 -21.84
CA THR A 240 4.69 18.70 -21.98
C THR A 240 3.74 19.12 -20.85
N ASP A 241 3.09 18.15 -20.21
CA ASP A 241 2.17 18.39 -19.10
C ASP A 241 2.88 18.43 -17.73
N SER A 242 4.20 18.18 -17.70
CA SER A 242 4.98 18.22 -16.47
C SER A 242 5.25 19.65 -16.01
N VAL A 243 4.91 19.93 -14.76
CA VAL A 243 5.16 21.22 -14.12
C VAL A 243 6.44 21.17 -13.28
N TRP A 244 7.39 22.03 -13.60
CA TRP A 244 8.67 22.07 -12.91
C TRP A 244 8.63 23.01 -11.71
N ARG A 245 9.29 22.60 -10.63
CA ARG A 245 9.43 23.41 -9.42
C ARG A 245 10.85 23.33 -8.89
N LYS A 246 11.44 24.49 -8.60
CA LYS A 246 12.75 24.57 -7.97
C LYS A 246 12.62 24.31 -6.47
N VAL A 247 13.41 23.37 -5.97
CA VAL A 247 13.55 23.09 -4.53
C VAL A 247 14.98 23.40 -4.12
N LEU A 248 15.16 24.38 -3.25
CA LEU A 248 16.45 24.69 -2.64
C LEU A 248 16.62 23.83 -1.40
N CYS A 249 17.73 23.10 -1.31
CA CYS A 249 18.05 22.24 -0.17
C CYS A 249 19.26 22.78 0.60
N ASP A 250 19.27 22.55 1.90
CA ASP A 250 20.43 22.77 2.76
C ASP A 250 21.57 21.81 2.34
N PRO A 251 22.77 22.30 1.99
CA PRO A 251 23.88 21.42 1.58
C PRO A 251 24.37 20.49 2.70
N ALA A 252 24.18 20.85 3.97
CA ALA A 252 24.65 20.06 5.12
C ALA A 252 23.67 18.95 5.51
N THR A 253 22.36 19.17 5.33
CA THR A 253 21.33 18.18 5.73
C THR A 253 20.59 17.56 4.55
N GLY A 254 20.68 18.16 3.37
CA GLY A 254 19.95 17.77 2.18
C GLY A 254 18.43 18.03 2.25
N GLN A 255 17.98 18.75 3.28
CA GLN A 255 16.57 19.04 3.52
C GLN A 255 16.09 20.27 2.75
N PRO A 256 14.84 20.30 2.28
CA PRO A 256 14.27 21.48 1.64
C PRO A 256 14.25 22.70 2.56
N LEU A 257 14.84 23.80 2.11
CA LEU A 257 14.83 25.12 2.74
C LEU A 257 13.75 26.02 2.13
N ASP A 258 13.65 26.00 0.80
CA ASP A 258 12.72 26.84 0.05
C ASP A 258 12.22 26.14 -1.22
N LEU A 259 11.01 26.48 -1.64
CA LEU A 259 10.34 25.96 -2.84
C LEU A 259 10.24 27.02 -3.95
N GLY A 260 10.96 28.14 -3.84
CA GLY A 260 11.13 29.14 -4.91
C GLY A 260 9.86 29.89 -5.31
N ARG A 261 9.07 30.45 -4.37
CA ARG A 261 7.74 31.04 -4.66
C ARG A 261 7.68 32.58 -4.62
N SER A 262 6.79 33.15 -5.45
CA SER A 262 6.50 34.60 -5.56
C SER A 262 5.13 35.08 -5.00
N ARG A 263 4.24 34.22 -4.45
CA ARG A 263 2.99 34.66 -3.75
C ARG A 263 2.59 33.79 -2.54
N ARG A 264 1.96 34.42 -1.53
CA ARG A 264 1.96 34.03 -0.10
C ARG A 264 0.58 33.63 0.45
N ARG A 265 0.42 32.35 0.85
CA ARG A 265 -0.40 31.92 1.99
C ARG A 265 0.47 31.03 2.89
N PRO A 266 0.86 31.47 4.10
CA PRO A 266 1.85 30.78 4.94
C PRO A 266 1.54 29.29 5.16
N ASN A 267 0.27 28.95 5.38
CA ASN A 267 -0.14 27.56 5.59
C ASN A 267 0.03 26.69 4.34
N ALA A 268 -0.23 27.21 3.14
CA ALA A 268 -0.04 26.43 1.91
C ALA A 268 1.45 26.17 1.60
N ALA A 269 2.32 27.11 1.98
CA ALA A 269 3.77 26.95 1.82
C ALA A 269 4.32 25.90 2.80
N ILE A 270 3.93 25.95 4.07
CA ILE A 270 4.34 24.95 5.09
C ILE A 270 3.88 23.56 4.68
N ARG A 271 2.62 23.41 4.23
CA ARG A 271 2.10 22.10 3.80
C ARG A 271 2.89 21.51 2.65
N GLU A 272 3.23 22.32 1.65
CA GLU A 272 4.02 21.82 0.53
C GLU A 272 5.45 21.49 0.96
N LEU A 273 6.08 22.34 1.76
CA LEU A 273 7.44 22.12 2.25
C LEU A 273 7.53 20.78 2.99
N VAL A 274 6.56 20.50 3.86
CA VAL A 274 6.48 19.24 4.61
C VAL A 274 6.26 18.05 3.69
N ARG A 275 5.42 18.18 2.65
CA ARG A 275 5.22 17.11 1.65
C ARG A 275 6.49 16.80 0.86
N VAL A 276 7.19 17.82 0.39
CA VAL A 276 8.46 17.68 -0.35
C VAL A 276 9.56 17.13 0.55
N ARG A 277 9.62 17.56 1.82
CA ARG A 277 10.60 17.09 2.80
C ARG A 277 10.42 15.61 3.10
N ASP A 278 9.20 15.22 3.48
CA ASP A 278 8.96 13.90 4.03
C ASP A 278 8.59 12.86 2.95
N ARG A 279 8.04 13.29 1.79
CA ARG A 279 7.65 12.49 0.61
C ARG A 279 6.55 11.44 0.85
N GLU A 280 6.55 10.81 2.02
CA GLU A 280 5.64 9.75 2.44
C GLU A 280 5.26 9.89 3.93
N CYS A 281 4.31 9.08 4.39
CA CYS A 281 3.88 8.99 5.78
C CYS A 281 5.03 8.61 6.73
N VAL A 282 5.32 9.42 7.76
CA VAL A 282 6.52 9.30 8.65
C VAL A 282 6.59 8.06 9.55
N VAL A 283 5.69 7.10 9.40
CA VAL A 283 5.79 5.80 10.08
C VAL A 283 6.80 4.93 9.33
N PRO A 284 7.82 4.34 9.98
CA PRO A 284 8.99 3.74 9.31
C PRO A 284 8.69 2.70 8.23
N TRP A 285 7.59 1.95 8.34
CA TRP A 285 7.19 0.91 7.39
C TRP A 285 6.11 1.36 6.40
N CYS A 286 5.72 2.64 6.41
CA CYS A 286 4.68 3.15 5.53
C CYS A 286 5.25 3.90 4.32
N ARG A 287 4.78 3.55 3.12
CA ARG A 287 5.13 4.24 1.87
C ARG A 287 3.99 5.07 1.29
N ARG A 288 2.97 5.42 2.08
CA ARG A 288 1.85 6.23 1.58
C ARG A 288 2.38 7.62 1.21
N PRO A 289 2.20 8.11 -0.04
CA PRO A 289 2.64 9.45 -0.43
C PRO A 289 2.11 10.55 0.49
N ALA A 290 2.93 11.56 0.79
CA ALA A 290 2.60 12.65 1.70
C ALA A 290 1.40 13.50 1.21
N ARG A 291 1.19 13.58 -0.11
CA ARG A 291 0.00 14.24 -0.69
C ARG A 291 -1.32 13.55 -0.36
N HIS A 292 -1.29 12.25 -0.05
CA HIS A 292 -2.44 11.46 0.40
C HIS A 292 -2.49 11.30 1.92
N CYS A 293 -1.71 12.10 2.64
CA CYS A 293 -1.63 12.09 4.10
C CYS A 293 -2.25 13.35 4.68
N ASP A 294 -2.78 13.20 5.89
CA ASP A 294 -3.10 14.32 6.76
C ASP A 294 -1.77 14.91 7.27
N LEU A 295 -1.70 16.24 7.40
CA LEU A 295 -0.54 16.91 7.99
C LEU A 295 -0.83 17.18 9.45
N ASP A 296 -0.06 16.53 10.29
CA ASP A 296 -0.37 16.34 11.70
C ASP A 296 0.76 16.87 12.57
N HIS A 297 0.39 17.52 13.67
CA HIS A 297 1.36 18.13 14.59
C HIS A 297 2.04 17.06 15.45
N GLN A 298 3.34 17.17 15.74
CA GLN A 298 3.99 16.26 16.68
C GLN A 298 3.65 16.62 18.13
N ARG A 299 3.66 17.91 18.46
CA ARG A 299 3.05 18.48 19.67
C ARG A 299 1.66 18.96 19.32
N GLU A 300 0.64 18.44 20.00
CA GLU A 300 -0.75 18.70 19.64
C GLU A 300 -1.10 20.18 19.75
N TRP A 301 -1.85 20.70 18.79
CA TRP A 301 -2.29 22.10 18.87
C TRP A 301 -3.30 22.30 20.00
N ALA A 302 -4.31 21.42 20.08
CA ALA A 302 -5.41 21.56 21.03
C ALA A 302 -5.03 21.22 22.48
N ALA A 303 -4.10 20.27 22.67
CA ALA A 303 -3.68 19.84 24.00
C ALA A 303 -2.42 20.57 24.50
N ASP A 304 -1.46 20.86 23.62
CA ASP A 304 -0.11 21.29 24.00
C ASP A 304 0.27 22.69 23.46
N ASN A 305 -0.66 23.41 22.83
CA ASN A 305 -0.39 24.67 22.11
C ASN A 305 0.77 24.56 21.10
N GLY A 306 0.91 23.39 20.45
CA GLY A 306 1.96 23.16 19.46
C GLY A 306 1.84 24.09 18.24
N PRO A 307 2.92 24.76 17.78
CA PRO A 307 2.83 25.69 16.66
C PRO A 307 2.60 24.94 15.34
N THR A 308 1.81 25.53 14.44
CA THR A 308 1.75 25.08 13.04
C THR A 308 2.99 25.54 12.30
N SER A 309 4.00 24.68 12.24
CA SER A 309 5.28 24.98 11.61
C SER A 309 5.84 23.74 10.92
N ALA A 310 6.71 23.91 9.93
CA ALA A 310 7.37 22.79 9.29
C ALA A 310 8.10 21.90 10.31
N ALA A 311 8.69 22.48 11.36
CA ALA A 311 9.39 21.74 12.41
C ALA A 311 8.46 20.92 13.34
N ASN A 312 7.17 21.24 13.41
CA ASN A 312 6.20 20.53 14.26
C ASN A 312 5.17 19.74 13.47
N THR A 313 5.13 19.81 12.13
CA THR A 313 4.13 19.07 11.33
C THR A 313 4.78 18.02 10.44
N ALA A 314 4.14 16.86 10.30
CA ALA A 314 4.59 15.78 9.44
C ALA A 314 3.40 15.06 8.76
N PRO A 315 3.60 14.43 7.58
CA PRO A 315 2.55 13.64 6.95
C PRO A 315 2.32 12.32 7.68
N ARG A 316 1.06 12.03 7.99
CA ARG A 316 0.58 10.72 8.42
C ARG A 316 -0.64 10.31 7.61
N CYS A 317 -0.64 9.10 7.07
CA CYS A 317 -1.83 8.61 6.38
C CYS A 317 -2.97 8.44 7.39
N ARG A 318 -4.23 8.41 6.92
CA ARG A 318 -5.41 8.34 7.80
C ARG A 318 -5.31 7.22 8.86
N ARG A 319 -4.74 6.07 8.48
CA ARG A 319 -4.48 4.93 9.39
C ARG A 319 -3.50 5.31 10.50
N HIS A 320 -2.33 5.82 10.14
CA HIS A 320 -1.29 6.19 11.11
C HIS A 320 -1.57 7.49 11.86
N HIS A 321 -2.44 8.35 11.34
CA HIS A 321 -2.99 9.49 12.07
C HIS A 321 -3.84 9.03 13.25
N ARG A 322 -4.74 8.06 13.02
CA ARG A 322 -5.52 7.42 14.09
C ARG A 322 -4.62 6.65 15.07
N MET A 323 -3.63 5.91 14.56
CA MET A 323 -2.67 5.17 15.39
C MET A 323 -1.94 6.07 16.39
N LYS A 324 -1.50 7.25 15.97
CA LYS A 324 -0.82 8.21 16.86
C LYS A 324 -1.70 8.60 18.06
N ASN A 325 -3.01 8.73 17.84
CA ASN A 325 -3.97 9.12 18.87
C ASN A 325 -4.53 7.92 19.63
N ALA A 326 -4.13 6.69 19.30
CA ALA A 326 -4.59 5.48 19.96
C ALA A 326 -3.79 5.22 21.25
N PRO A 327 -4.43 4.68 22.31
CA PRO A 327 -3.75 4.39 23.57
C PRO A 327 -2.51 3.50 23.40
N GLY A 328 -1.45 3.79 24.16
CA GLY A 328 -0.21 3.00 24.19
C GLY A 328 0.76 3.24 23.03
N TRP A 329 0.36 3.93 21.96
CA TRP A 329 1.26 4.29 20.87
C TRP A 329 2.03 5.58 21.19
N ILE A 330 3.35 5.54 21.06
CA ILE A 330 4.20 6.73 21.22
C ILE A 330 4.89 7.00 19.88
N THR A 331 4.73 8.21 19.34
CA THR A 331 5.34 8.58 18.07
C THR A 331 6.26 9.78 18.24
N ARG A 332 7.44 9.72 17.62
CA ARG A 332 8.41 10.83 17.57
C ARG A 332 8.88 10.99 16.13
N HIS A 333 9.06 12.23 15.70
CA HIS A 333 9.60 12.57 14.40
C HIS A 333 10.52 13.78 14.54
N ASP A 334 11.74 13.65 14.02
CA ASP A 334 12.70 14.71 13.89
C ASP A 334 12.81 15.12 12.42
N PRO A 335 12.21 16.26 12.03
CA PRO A 335 12.20 16.71 10.66
C PRO A 335 13.57 17.22 10.17
N ARG A 336 14.50 17.56 11.07
CA ARG A 336 15.83 18.05 10.69
C ARG A 336 16.68 16.91 10.13
N HIS A 337 16.64 15.77 10.81
CA HIS A 337 17.41 14.59 10.42
C HIS A 337 16.56 13.54 9.68
N GLY A 338 15.27 13.80 9.49
CA GLY A 338 14.34 12.91 8.82
C GLY A 338 14.14 11.58 9.56
N THR A 339 14.38 11.54 10.87
CA THR A 339 14.27 10.32 11.67
C THR A 339 12.91 10.23 12.34
N SER A 340 12.41 9.02 12.54
CA SER A 340 11.16 8.76 13.23
C SER A 340 11.29 7.54 14.12
N ALA A 341 10.64 7.56 15.28
CA ALA A 341 10.59 6.45 16.21
C ALA A 341 9.14 6.20 16.62
N ILE A 342 8.70 4.95 16.55
CA ILE A 342 7.36 4.51 16.95
C ILE A 342 7.54 3.42 18.01
N THR A 343 6.99 3.65 19.20
CA THR A 343 6.88 2.64 20.25
C THR A 343 5.45 2.11 20.28
N THR A 344 5.32 0.79 20.21
CA THR A 344 4.03 0.09 20.21
C THR A 344 3.47 -0.04 21.63
N PRO A 345 2.17 -0.35 21.79
CA PRO A 345 1.56 -0.57 23.10
C PRO A 345 2.27 -1.63 23.96
N HIS A 346 2.86 -2.69 23.35
CA HIS A 346 3.62 -3.71 24.08
C HIS A 346 5.13 -3.40 24.16
N GLY A 347 5.53 -2.14 23.93
CA GLY A 347 6.88 -1.64 24.23
C GLY A 347 7.94 -1.84 23.14
N SER A 348 7.61 -2.46 22.02
CA SER A 348 8.54 -2.59 20.90
C SER A 348 8.77 -1.23 20.24
N THR A 349 10.03 -0.86 19.99
CA THR A 349 10.37 0.42 19.35
C THR A 349 10.98 0.19 17.97
N TYR A 350 10.43 0.88 16.98
CA TYR A 350 10.87 0.82 15.59
C TYR A 350 11.30 2.20 15.11
N THR A 351 12.48 2.28 14.52
CA THR A 351 13.04 3.53 14.01
C THR A 351 13.15 3.51 12.49
N GLY A 352 12.96 4.67 11.87
CA GLY A 352 13.18 4.88 10.45
C GLY A 352 13.96 6.15 10.22
N ARG A 353 14.73 6.20 9.13
CA ARG A 353 15.37 7.41 8.63
C ARG A 353 14.99 7.58 7.16
N ARG A 354 14.41 8.73 6.85
CA ARG A 354 14.17 9.13 5.47
C ARG A 354 15.48 9.54 4.82
N ARG A 355 15.61 9.23 3.54
CA ARG A 355 16.65 9.85 2.73
C ARG A 355 16.35 11.35 2.62
N PRO A 356 17.34 12.23 2.72
CA PRO A 356 17.16 13.63 2.39
C PRO A 356 16.82 13.78 0.90
N VAL A 357 16.27 14.94 0.51
CA VAL A 357 15.88 15.22 -0.88
C VAL A 357 17.11 15.35 -1.77
N LEU A 358 18.14 16.00 -1.26
CA LEU A 358 19.46 16.05 -1.87
C LEU A 358 20.44 15.24 -1.02
N THR A 359 21.34 14.48 -1.64
CA THR A 359 22.45 13.89 -0.90
C THR A 359 23.30 15.01 -0.30
N PRO A 360 23.50 15.05 1.03
CA PRO A 360 24.32 16.07 1.66
C PRO A 360 25.74 16.00 1.11
N LYS A 361 26.40 17.15 0.97
CA LYS A 361 27.84 17.13 0.70
C LYS A 361 28.52 16.51 1.93
N PRO A 362 29.58 15.70 1.76
CA PRO A 362 30.44 15.33 2.87
C PRO A 362 30.85 16.61 3.60
N SER A 363 30.78 16.64 4.92
CA SER A 363 31.39 17.74 5.65
C SER A 363 32.87 17.73 5.33
N ASP A 364 33.42 18.88 4.92
CA ASP A 364 34.87 19.12 5.02
C ASP A 364 35.24 19.11 6.51
N THR A 365 35.32 17.91 7.08
CA THR A 365 36.23 17.64 8.18
C THR A 365 37.53 17.23 7.52
N SER A 366 38.19 18.18 6.85
CA SER A 366 39.63 18.10 6.73
C SER A 366 40.16 18.05 8.17
N GLU A 367 40.88 16.99 8.50
CA GLU A 367 41.82 17.07 9.61
C GLU A 367 42.69 18.31 9.36
N PRO A 368 43.00 19.13 10.37
CA PRO A 368 43.87 20.27 10.16
C PRO A 368 45.19 19.75 9.58
N ASP A 369 45.52 20.17 8.36
CA ASP A 369 46.76 19.84 7.67
C ASP A 369 47.92 20.03 8.65
N GLU A 370 48.57 18.92 9.03
CA GLU A 370 49.80 18.99 9.80
C GLU A 370 50.84 19.68 8.89
N PRO A 371 51.40 20.84 9.30
CA PRO A 371 52.29 21.58 8.42
C PRO A 371 53.52 20.72 8.12
N PRO A 372 54.02 20.74 6.87
CA PRO A 372 55.09 19.86 6.45
C PRO A 372 56.35 20.08 7.30
N PRO A 373 57.09 19.01 7.64
CA PRO A 373 58.31 19.13 8.42
C PRO A 373 59.34 19.94 7.62
N PHE A 374 59.87 20.99 8.27
CA PHE A 374 60.93 21.87 7.74
C PHE A 374 62.25 21.14 7.49
#